data_AF-A0A7X8W3N0-F1
#
_entry.id   AF-A0A7X8W3N0-F1
#
_cell.length_a   1.000
_cell.length_b   1.000
_cell.length_c   1.000
_cell.angle_alpha   90.00
_cell.angle_beta   90.00
_cell.angle_gamma   90.00
#
_symmetry.space_group_name_H-M   'P 1'
#
loop_
_entity.id
_entity.type
_entity.pdbx_description
1 polymer ?
#
loop_
_entity_poly.entity_id
_entity_poly.type
_entity_poly.pdbx_seq_one_letter_code
_entity_poly.pdbx_strand_id
1 'polypeptide(L)'
;MIINLNTCGELKSHTYSSLPIKSNIIKTFRLGKNIVYIASSPSTEAEDNLVSIDYSFMLYDDKGKRRFVLSLERINLREMSQLLQVSYRDLQAEYNTKSSFAEPHIVLYSSENKEDYGAYTESIDQEFLFPFLWDILLDAVDSTLDPEEIIN
;
A
#
# COMPACT_ATOMS: atom_id res chain seq x y z
N MET A 1 -6.62 -1.89 -13.10
CA MET A 1 -6.76 -3.36 -13.28
C MET A 1 -8.02 -3.87 -12.57
N ILE A 2 -8.66 -4.96 -13.02
CA ILE A 2 -9.72 -5.66 -12.26
C ILE A 2 -9.18 -7.00 -11.73
N ILE A 3 -9.28 -7.22 -10.43
CA ILE A 3 -8.83 -8.41 -9.69
C ILE A 3 -10.05 -9.22 -9.29
N ASN A 4 -10.18 -10.40 -9.89
CA ASN A 4 -11.21 -11.34 -9.48
C ASN A 4 -10.79 -12.04 -8.17
N LEU A 5 -11.39 -11.66 -7.04
CA LEU A 5 -11.09 -12.22 -5.72
C LEU A 5 -11.35 -13.74 -5.61
N ASN A 6 -12.13 -14.34 -6.50
CA ASN A 6 -12.39 -15.79 -6.49
C ASN A 6 -11.28 -16.59 -7.19
N THR A 7 -10.52 -15.97 -8.10
CA THR A 7 -9.46 -16.64 -8.87
C THR A 7 -8.06 -16.11 -8.55
N CYS A 8 -7.96 -14.91 -7.98
CA CYS A 8 -6.68 -14.31 -7.58
C CYS A 8 -5.93 -15.23 -6.60
N GLY A 9 -4.63 -15.37 -6.82
CA GLY A 9 -3.74 -16.14 -5.97
C GLY A 9 -3.58 -15.54 -4.58
N GLU A 10 -2.77 -16.18 -3.74
CA GLU A 10 -2.36 -15.62 -2.46
C GLU A 10 -1.17 -14.70 -2.70
N LEU A 11 -1.24 -13.47 -2.19
CA LEU A 11 -0.14 -12.52 -2.17
C LEU A 11 0.81 -12.83 -1.02
N LYS A 12 1.78 -13.69 -1.32
CA LYS A 12 2.79 -14.18 -0.37
C LYS A 12 3.74 -13.06 0.05
N SER A 13 4.23 -13.12 1.29
CA SER A 13 5.16 -12.13 1.88
C SER A 13 6.45 -11.91 1.11
N HIS A 14 6.94 -12.89 0.37
CA HIS A 14 8.19 -12.78 -0.38
C HIS A 14 8.00 -12.35 -1.84
N THR A 15 6.77 -12.01 -2.25
CA THR A 15 6.51 -11.57 -3.63
C THR A 15 7.08 -10.17 -3.89
N TYR A 16 6.94 -9.24 -2.94
CA TYR A 16 7.53 -7.90 -3.02
C TYR A 16 8.10 -7.47 -1.66
N SER A 17 9.26 -6.83 -1.68
CA SER A 17 9.95 -6.34 -0.46
C SER A 17 9.15 -5.28 0.30
N SER A 18 8.39 -4.46 -0.43
CA SER A 18 7.56 -3.37 0.09
C SER A 18 6.19 -3.81 0.63
N LEU A 19 5.88 -5.12 0.67
CA LEU A 19 4.62 -5.56 1.26
C LEU A 19 4.57 -5.20 2.75
N PRO A 20 3.44 -4.68 3.25
CA PRO A 20 3.27 -4.36 4.66
C PRO A 20 3.08 -5.64 5.49
N ILE A 21 3.70 -5.66 6.66
CA ILE A 21 3.34 -6.58 7.74
C ILE A 21 2.05 -6.07 8.38
N LYS A 22 1.14 -6.99 8.74
CA LYS A 22 -0.10 -6.68 9.48
C LYS A 22 0.21 -6.15 10.88
N SER A 23 0.54 -4.87 10.96
CA SER A 23 0.98 -4.12 12.14
C SER A 23 0.34 -2.73 12.13
N ASN A 24 0.26 -2.07 13.29
CA ASN A 24 -0.30 -0.71 13.41
C ASN A 24 -1.69 -0.56 12.78
N ILE A 25 -2.55 -1.57 12.95
CA ILE A 25 -3.93 -1.55 12.45
C ILE A 25 -4.72 -0.48 13.19
N ILE A 26 -5.28 0.46 12.44
CA ILE A 26 -6.10 1.56 12.96
C ILE A 26 -7.59 1.34 12.73
N LYS A 27 -7.97 0.62 11.67
CA LYS A 27 -9.36 0.26 11.37
C LYS A 27 -9.45 -1.11 10.72
N THR A 28 -10.59 -1.77 10.91
CA THR A 28 -10.91 -3.06 10.27
C THR A 28 -12.29 -2.98 9.66
N PHE A 29 -12.42 -3.42 8.41
CA PHE A 29 -13.68 -3.42 7.66
C PHE A 29 -13.98 -4.81 7.13
N ARG A 30 -15.26 -5.15 7.04
CA ARG A 30 -15.77 -6.31 6.30
C ARG A 30 -16.23 -5.86 4.92
N LEU A 31 -15.79 -6.57 3.89
CA LEU A 31 -16.24 -6.39 2.50
C LEU A 31 -16.77 -7.73 1.98
N GLY A 32 -18.07 -7.97 2.18
CA GLY A 32 -18.69 -9.28 1.95
C GLY A 32 -18.07 -10.35 2.85
N LYS A 33 -17.43 -11.36 2.25
CA LYS A 33 -16.70 -12.42 2.98
C LYS A 33 -15.25 -12.05 3.32
N ASN A 34 -14.74 -10.94 2.79
CA ASN A 34 -13.35 -10.53 2.94
C ASN A 34 -13.22 -9.54 4.11
N ILE A 35 -12.00 -9.42 4.63
CA ILE A 35 -11.63 -8.45 5.65
C ILE A 35 -10.57 -7.52 5.10
N VAL A 36 -10.76 -6.22 5.28
CA VAL A 36 -9.78 -5.19 4.95
C VAL A 36 -9.25 -4.61 6.24
N TYR A 37 -7.93 -4.67 6.41
CA TYR A 37 -7.24 -3.99 7.51
C TYR A 37 -6.62 -2.70 6.99
N ILE A 38 -6.93 -1.58 7.65
CA ILE A 38 -6.28 -0.30 7.39
C ILE A 38 -5.21 -0.11 8.46
N ALA A 39 -3.96 0.04 8.02
CA ALA A 39 -2.80 0.28 8.88
C ALA A 39 -2.24 1.68 8.65
N SER A 40 -1.74 2.30 9.71
CA SER A 40 -0.96 3.54 9.67
C SER A 40 0.49 3.23 9.95
N SER A 41 1.39 3.65 9.06
CA SER A 41 2.83 3.38 9.17
C SER A 41 3.18 1.92 9.47
N PRO A 42 2.64 0.91 8.74
CA PRO A 42 3.04 -0.48 8.93
C PRO A 42 4.51 -0.67 8.52
N SER A 43 5.20 -1.58 9.20
CA SER A 43 6.51 -2.07 8.76
C SER A 43 6.39 -2.85 7.45
N THR A 44 7.44 -2.81 6.63
CA THR A 44 7.58 -3.67 5.44
C THR A 44 8.08 -5.06 5.81
N GLU A 45 7.81 -6.04 4.95
CA GLU A 45 8.31 -7.42 5.10
C GLU A 45 9.82 -7.50 4.88
N ALA A 46 10.40 -6.59 4.09
CA ALA A 46 11.85 -6.42 3.98
C ALA A 46 12.42 -5.51 5.06
N GLU A 47 13.64 -5.82 5.50
CA GLU A 47 14.40 -5.05 6.50
C GLU A 47 15.19 -3.87 5.87
N ASP A 48 15.17 -3.72 4.55
CA ASP A 48 16.04 -2.81 3.79
C ASP A 48 15.64 -1.32 3.86
N ASN A 49 14.54 -0.99 4.54
CA ASN A 49 14.03 0.38 4.75
C ASN A 49 13.97 1.25 3.47
N LEU A 50 13.94 0.62 2.29
CA LEU A 50 13.92 1.30 0.99
C LEU A 50 12.58 2.01 0.74
N VAL A 51 11.52 1.51 1.37
CA VAL A 51 10.16 2.04 1.26
C VAL A 51 9.61 2.30 2.66
N SER A 52 9.03 3.49 2.83
CA SER A 52 8.20 3.83 3.99
C SER A 52 6.73 3.84 3.55
N ILE A 53 5.85 3.23 4.32
CA ILE A 53 4.42 3.19 4.04
C ILE A 53 3.73 4.20 4.95
N ASP A 54 2.97 5.14 4.40
CA ASP A 54 2.16 6.08 5.18
C ASP A 54 0.88 5.39 5.66
N TYR A 55 0.14 4.77 4.74
CA TYR A 55 -1.06 3.99 5.00
C TYR A 55 -1.13 2.76 4.11
N SER A 56 -1.81 1.70 4.58
CA SER A 56 -2.05 0.51 3.76
C SER A 56 -3.39 -0.15 4.05
N PHE A 57 -4.04 -0.60 2.98
CA PHE A 57 -5.28 -1.36 2.96
C PHE A 57 -4.94 -2.78 2.53
N MET A 58 -4.99 -3.70 3.48
CA MET A 58 -4.64 -5.10 3.27
C MET A 58 -5.91 -5.95 3.25
N LEU A 59 -6.26 -6.52 2.11
CA LEU A 59 -7.44 -7.36 1.94
C LEU A 59 -7.09 -8.84 2.08
N TYR A 60 -7.81 -9.51 2.97
CA TYR A 60 -7.72 -10.93 3.27
C TYR A 60 -9.05 -11.61 2.96
N ASP A 61 -9.00 -12.82 2.43
CA ASP A 61 -10.19 -13.64 2.25
C ASP A 61 -10.67 -14.27 3.57
N ASP A 62 -11.80 -14.97 3.50
CA ASP A 62 -12.41 -15.71 4.62
C ASP A 62 -11.54 -16.84 5.18
N LYS A 63 -10.46 -17.21 4.48
CA LYS A 63 -9.46 -18.21 4.89
C LYS A 63 -8.21 -17.57 5.48
N GLY A 64 -8.19 -16.24 5.63
CA GLY A 64 -7.06 -15.49 6.16
C GLY A 64 -5.88 -15.36 5.19
N LYS A 65 -6.09 -15.60 3.89
CA LYS A 65 -5.06 -15.41 2.86
C LYS A 65 -5.08 -13.98 2.38
N ARG A 66 -3.93 -13.31 2.42
CA ARG A 66 -3.76 -11.97 1.81
C ARG A 66 -3.93 -12.12 0.30
N ARG A 67 -4.88 -11.38 -0.27
CA ARG A 67 -5.13 -11.39 -1.72
C ARG A 67 -4.56 -10.14 -2.40
N PHE A 68 -4.53 -9.05 -1.66
CA PHE A 68 -4.34 -7.74 -2.22
C PHE A 68 -3.84 -6.76 -1.16
N VAL A 69 -3.04 -5.79 -1.61
CA VAL A 69 -2.60 -4.64 -0.80
C VAL A 69 -2.66 -3.39 -1.65
N LEU A 70 -3.24 -2.32 -1.10
CA LEU A 70 -3.11 -0.96 -1.62
C LEU A 70 -2.38 -0.11 -0.59
N SER A 71 -1.25 0.48 -0.95
CA SER A 71 -0.39 1.23 -0.04
C SER A 71 -0.11 2.62 -0.58
N LEU A 72 -0.03 3.60 0.32
CA LEU A 72 0.57 4.89 0.06
C LEU A 72 2.03 4.83 0.50
N GLU A 73 2.95 4.83 -0.45
CA GLU A 73 4.36 4.49 -0.25
C GLU A 73 5.29 5.63 -0.62
N ARG A 74 6.40 5.78 0.11
CA ARG A 74 7.48 6.71 -0.20
C ARG A 74 8.79 5.98 -0.33
N ILE A 75 9.54 6.30 -1.37
CA ILE A 75 10.92 5.82 -1.51
C ILE A 75 11.82 6.58 -0.55
N ASN A 76 12.62 5.85 0.22
CA ASN A 76 13.66 6.41 1.06
C ASN A 76 14.90 6.73 0.23
N LEU A 77 15.08 8.01 -0.12
CA LEU A 77 16.16 8.46 -0.99
C LEU A 77 17.54 8.26 -0.35
N ARG A 78 17.62 8.24 0.98
CA ARG A 78 18.89 7.99 1.67
C ARG A 78 19.33 6.54 1.51
N GLU A 79 18.44 5.59 1.74
CA GLU A 79 18.76 4.16 1.55
C GLU A 79 18.98 3.84 0.08
N MET A 80 18.17 4.44 -0.81
CA MET A 80 18.36 4.32 -2.25
C MET A 80 19.74 4.84 -2.71
N SER A 81 20.22 5.94 -2.13
CA SER A 81 21.55 6.48 -2.45
C SER A 81 22.67 5.51 -2.12
N GLN A 82 22.55 4.78 -1.00
CA GLN A 82 23.53 3.78 -0.57
C GLN A 82 23.49 2.57 -1.49
N LEU A 83 22.30 2.10 -1.84
CA LEU A 83 22.10 0.94 -2.70
C LEU A 83 22.63 1.17 -4.13
N LEU A 84 22.29 2.31 -4.73
CA LEU A 84 22.64 2.63 -6.11
C LEU A 84 24.05 3.26 -6.23
N GLN A 85 24.71 3.56 -5.10
CA GLN A 85 25.99 4.27 -5.05
C GLN A 85 25.94 5.63 -5.77
N VAL A 86 24.80 6.32 -5.69
CA VAL A 86 24.59 7.64 -6.26
C VAL A 86 24.55 8.70 -5.16
N SER A 87 24.82 9.95 -5.51
CA SER A 87 24.74 11.06 -4.56
C SER A 87 23.30 11.25 -4.08
N TYR A 88 23.11 11.31 -2.76
CA TYR A 88 21.83 11.63 -2.15
C TYR A 88 21.27 12.98 -2.63
N ARG A 89 22.14 13.98 -2.90
CA ARG A 89 21.71 15.27 -3.46
C ARG A 89 21.22 15.15 -4.89
N ASP A 90 21.78 14.23 -5.66
CA ASP A 90 21.41 14.03 -7.05
C ASP A 90 20.03 13.37 -7.11
N LEU A 91 19.76 12.39 -6.23
CA LEU A 91 18.42 11.84 -6.05
C LEU A 91 17.41 12.91 -5.59
N GLN A 92 17.79 13.77 -4.64
CA GLN A 92 16.92 14.89 -4.24
C GLN A 92 16.59 15.83 -5.41
N ALA A 93 17.55 16.09 -6.29
CA ALA A 93 17.34 16.90 -7.50
C ALA A 93 16.45 16.18 -8.53
N GLU A 94 16.67 14.87 -8.74
CA GLU A 94 15.87 14.04 -9.64
C GLU A 94 14.40 13.95 -9.21
N TYR A 95 14.16 13.73 -7.92
CA TYR A 95 12.82 13.68 -7.32
C TYR A 95 12.27 15.06 -6.95
N ASN A 96 12.95 16.14 -7.32
CA ASN A 96 12.55 17.54 -7.05
C ASN A 96 12.13 17.78 -5.59
N THR A 97 12.86 17.21 -4.63
CA THR A 97 12.53 17.28 -3.20
C THR A 97 13.73 17.67 -2.35
N LYS A 98 13.47 18.28 -1.20
CA LYS A 98 14.48 18.51 -0.15
C LYS A 98 14.36 17.53 1.01
N SER A 99 13.39 16.61 0.94
CA SER A 99 13.13 15.57 1.95
C SER A 99 14.07 14.37 1.78
N SER A 100 14.13 13.52 2.81
CA SER A 100 14.73 12.18 2.73
C SER A 100 13.87 11.17 1.98
N PHE A 101 12.64 11.56 1.67
CA PHE A 101 11.67 10.73 0.98
C PHE A 101 11.21 11.38 -0.31
N ALA A 102 10.97 10.54 -1.32
CA ALA A 102 10.24 10.93 -2.51
C ALA A 102 8.78 11.30 -2.18
N GLU A 103 8.09 11.84 -3.18
CA GLU A 103 6.64 12.00 -3.12
C GLU A 103 5.95 10.65 -2.86
N PRO A 104 4.83 10.64 -2.12
CA PRO A 104 4.11 9.41 -1.85
C PRO A 104 3.40 8.93 -3.11
N HIS A 105 3.49 7.65 -3.41
CA HIS A 105 2.85 6.99 -4.54
C HIS A 105 1.80 6.01 -4.06
N ILE A 106 0.71 5.88 -4.81
CA ILE A 106 -0.31 4.87 -4.54
C ILE A 106 0.06 3.61 -5.31
N VAL A 107 0.37 2.55 -4.57
CA VAL A 107 0.87 1.31 -5.14
C VAL A 107 -0.05 0.16 -4.75
N LEU A 108 -0.40 -0.62 -5.75
CA LEU A 108 -1.32 -1.73 -5.65
C LEU A 108 -0.58 -3.04 -5.95
N TYR A 109 -0.69 -3.99 -5.03
CA TYR A 109 -0.08 -5.30 -5.13
C TYR A 109 -1.14 -6.39 -5.21
N SER A 110 -0.97 -7.29 -6.16
CA SER A 110 -1.67 -8.57 -6.25
C SER A 110 -0.65 -9.71 -6.41
N SER A 111 -1.13 -10.95 -6.35
CA SER A 111 -0.26 -12.11 -6.63
C SER A 111 0.30 -12.14 -8.05
N GLU A 112 -0.29 -11.37 -8.97
CA GLU A 112 0.03 -11.42 -10.41
C GLU A 112 0.78 -10.17 -10.88
N ASN A 113 0.52 -9.01 -10.28
CA ASN A 113 1.07 -7.75 -10.74
C ASN A 113 1.29 -6.73 -9.61
N LYS A 114 2.12 -5.73 -9.89
CA LYS A 114 2.30 -4.50 -9.13
C LYS A 114 1.93 -3.33 -10.03
N GLU A 115 1.01 -2.48 -9.60
CA GLU A 115 0.55 -1.30 -10.35
C GLU A 115 0.82 -0.03 -9.51
N ASP A 116 1.46 0.96 -10.12
CA ASP A 116 1.71 2.27 -9.52
C ASP A 116 0.75 3.28 -10.16
N TYR A 117 -0.14 3.85 -9.34
CA TYR A 117 -1.13 4.85 -9.76
C TYR A 117 -0.55 6.27 -9.81
N GLY A 118 0.73 6.42 -9.50
CA GLY A 118 1.45 7.67 -9.50
C GLY A 118 1.45 8.39 -8.16
N ALA A 119 2.03 9.59 -8.17
CA ALA A 119 2.17 10.43 -6.99
C ALA A 119 0.81 10.94 -6.48
N TYR A 120 0.63 10.87 -5.16
CA TYR A 120 -0.47 11.51 -4.46
C TYR A 120 -0.03 12.88 -3.97
N THR A 121 -0.56 13.94 -4.60
CA THR A 121 -0.13 15.33 -4.36
C THR A 121 -1.03 16.09 -3.38
N GLU A 122 -2.13 15.48 -2.95
CA GLU A 122 -3.10 16.08 -2.04
C GLU A 122 -2.69 15.91 -0.56
N SER A 123 -3.44 16.55 0.34
CA SER A 123 -3.23 16.42 1.78
C SER A 123 -3.42 14.98 2.25
N ILE A 124 -2.47 14.48 3.06
CA ILE A 124 -2.56 13.18 3.73
C ILE A 124 -3.41 13.35 4.99
N ASP A 125 -4.69 13.58 4.77
CA ASP A 125 -5.72 13.62 5.80
C ASP A 125 -6.64 12.41 5.60
N GLN A 126 -6.89 11.67 6.68
CA GLN A 126 -7.69 10.44 6.64
C GLN A 126 -9.10 10.67 6.11
N GLU A 127 -9.69 11.85 6.37
CA GLU A 127 -11.04 12.19 5.91
C GLU A 127 -11.16 12.20 4.38
N PHE A 128 -10.08 12.55 3.67
CA PHE A 128 -10.05 12.63 2.21
C PHE A 128 -9.35 11.44 1.57
N LEU A 129 -8.24 11.01 2.17
CA LEU A 129 -7.41 9.92 1.64
C LEU A 129 -8.13 8.58 1.70
N PHE A 130 -8.84 8.26 2.79
CA PHE A 130 -9.43 6.93 2.93
C PHE A 130 -10.58 6.68 1.95
N PRO A 131 -11.53 7.61 1.74
CA PRO A 131 -12.52 7.45 0.68
C PRO A 131 -11.87 7.24 -0.70
N PHE A 132 -10.84 8.02 -1.03
CA PHE A 132 -10.13 7.88 -2.30
C PHE A 132 -9.43 6.52 -2.47
N LEU A 133 -8.74 6.04 -1.44
CA LEU A 133 -8.11 4.71 -1.46
C LEU A 133 -9.16 3.59 -1.48
N TRP A 134 -10.33 3.80 -0.86
CA TRP A 134 -11.46 2.87 -0.95
C TRP A 134 -12.00 2.77 -2.38
N ASP A 135 -12.18 3.89 -3.08
CA ASP A 135 -12.64 3.89 -4.47
C ASP A 135 -11.68 3.07 -5.35
N ILE A 136 -10.36 3.30 -5.22
CA ILE A 136 -9.35 2.51 -5.94
C ILE A 136 -9.43 1.03 -5.58
N LEU A 137 -9.60 0.69 -4.30
CA LEU A 137 -9.71 -0.70 -3.85
C LEU A 137 -10.96 -1.37 -4.42
N LEU A 138 -12.12 -0.72 -4.36
CA LEU A 138 -13.40 -1.25 -4.82
C LEU A 138 -13.40 -1.45 -6.35
N ASP A 139 -12.87 -0.47 -7.09
CA ASP A 139 -12.66 -0.59 -8.54
C ASP A 139 -11.70 -1.74 -8.86
N ALA A 140 -10.63 -1.88 -8.08
CA ALA A 140 -9.65 -2.94 -8.29
C ALA A 140 -10.22 -4.33 -8.04
N VAL A 141 -11.26 -4.50 -7.21
CA VAL A 141 -11.86 -5.82 -6.92
C VAL A 141 -13.24 -6.02 -7.54
N ASP A 142 -13.70 -5.08 -8.37
CA ASP A 142 -15.03 -5.06 -9.00
C ASP A 142 -16.16 -5.33 -7.99
N SER A 143 -16.11 -4.63 -6.86
CA SER A 143 -17.08 -4.78 -5.77
C SER A 143 -17.95 -3.54 -5.63
N THR A 144 -19.26 -3.74 -5.66
CA THR A 144 -20.26 -2.71 -5.31
C THR A 144 -20.75 -2.84 -3.87
N LEU A 145 -20.08 -3.65 -3.05
CA LEU A 145 -20.44 -3.84 -1.64
C LEU A 145 -19.96 -2.65 -0.82
N ASP A 146 -20.82 -2.18 0.07
CA ASP A 146 -20.43 -1.18 1.07
C ASP A 146 -19.56 -1.84 2.15
N PRO A 147 -18.39 -1.26 2.49
CA PRO A 147 -17.56 -1.78 3.57
C PRO A 147 -18.20 -1.49 4.94
N GLU A 148 -18.31 -2.52 5.77
CA GLU A 148 -18.84 -2.42 7.14
C GLU A 148 -17.69 -2.33 8.16
N GLU A 149 -17.61 -1.26 8.95
CA GLU A 149 -16.59 -1.15 10.00
C GLU A 149 -16.83 -2.18 11.11
N ILE A 150 -15.81 -2.97 11.43
CA ILE A 150 -15.82 -3.89 12.56
C ILE A 150 -15.29 -3.13 13.77
N ILE A 151 -16.21 -2.65 14.59
CA ILE A 151 -15.91 -2.03 15.88
C ILE A 151 -15.70 -3.17 16.89
N ASN A 152 -14.47 -3.30 17.39
CA ASN A 152 -14.15 -4.20 18.51
C ASN A 152 -14.39 -3.51 19.85
#